data_AF-A0A972E526-F1
#
_entry.id   AF-A0A972E526-F1
#
_cell.length_a   1.000
_cell.length_b   1.000
_cell.length_c   1.000
_cell.angle_alpha   90.00
_cell.angle_beta   90.00
_cell.angle_gamma   90.00
#
_symmetry.space_group_name_H-M   'P 1'
#
loop_
_entity.id
_entity.type
_entity.pdbx_description
1 polymer ?
#
loop_
_entity_poly.entity_id
_entity_poly.type
_entity_poly.pdbx_seq_one_letter_code
_entity_poly.pdbx_strand_id
1 'polypeptide(L)'
;MHRRERFSQYAADVARRLNTSELRKRQIRREISLELSKQYKISMVDDPRLILGWEEDVAKSWQEKIDIGLVPLSDEFISSIQVGNLPLVHITRKPNGVAKGIIAIGPVAIGVVAIGGLSIGVIGLGGLAFSLLLSLGGLSLSAFSAFGGLAISGYLAAGGLAISYQTAIGGLAIAKDYAIGGSAFGKIAVGAVAKGVVAVYDESGSGEVLLHISKGYAEIRRQILRVAPDFPEWLFSIVRLVLIRW
;
A
#
# COMPACT_ATOMS: atom_id res chain seq x y z
N MET A 1 38.19 2.85 -22.65
CA MET A 1 37.01 3.41 -21.99
C MET A 1 35.87 2.41 -22.07
N HIS A 2 35.26 2.05 -20.94
CA HIS A 2 34.25 1.00 -20.86
C HIS A 2 32.93 1.49 -21.47
N ARG A 3 32.14 0.65 -22.18
CA ARG A 3 30.89 1.06 -22.87
C ARG A 3 29.96 1.92 -22.00
N ARG A 4 29.77 1.52 -20.74
CA ARG A 4 28.93 2.26 -19.78
C ARG A 4 29.44 3.68 -19.52
N GLU A 5 30.76 3.88 -19.50
CA GLU A 5 31.35 5.20 -19.33
C GLU A 5 31.09 6.07 -20.56
N ARG A 6 31.14 5.52 -21.77
CA ARG A 6 30.86 6.28 -23.01
C ARG A 6 29.41 6.76 -23.04
N PHE A 7 28.49 5.88 -22.69
CA PHE A 7 27.06 6.22 -22.63
C PHE A 7 26.79 7.27 -21.55
N SER A 8 27.42 7.12 -20.38
CA SER A 8 27.29 8.08 -19.29
C SER A 8 27.90 9.45 -19.63
N GLN A 9 29.04 9.49 -20.34
CA GLN A 9 29.65 10.75 -20.78
C GLN A 9 28.77 11.45 -21.81
N TYR A 10 28.34 10.74 -22.86
CA TYR A 10 27.43 11.28 -23.87
C TYR A 10 26.15 11.84 -23.24
N ALA A 11 25.51 11.08 -22.34
CA ALA A 11 24.32 11.54 -21.64
C ALA A 11 24.59 12.78 -20.77
N ALA A 12 25.76 12.86 -20.11
CA ALA A 12 26.17 14.02 -19.33
C ALA A 12 26.46 15.26 -20.20
N ASP A 13 26.99 15.07 -21.41
CA ASP A 13 27.22 16.12 -22.40
C ASP A 13 25.90 16.69 -22.93
N VAL A 14 24.95 15.82 -23.30
CA VAL A 14 23.61 16.24 -23.72
C VAL A 14 22.92 17.01 -22.60
N ALA A 15 22.85 16.44 -21.39
CA ALA A 15 22.13 17.06 -20.28
C ALA A 15 22.74 18.38 -19.78
N ARG A 16 24.05 18.59 -19.99
CA ARG A 16 24.72 19.88 -19.68
C ARG A 16 24.20 21.03 -20.53
N ARG A 17 23.73 20.74 -21.75
CA ARG A 17 23.23 21.74 -22.71
C ARG A 17 21.76 22.11 -22.47
N LEU A 18 21.07 21.44 -21.56
CA LEU A 18 19.64 21.67 -21.28
C LEU A 18 19.46 22.78 -20.25
N ASN A 19 18.54 23.70 -20.51
CA ASN A 19 18.17 24.77 -19.60
C ASN A 19 17.11 24.28 -18.59
N THR A 20 17.56 23.54 -17.57
CA THR A 20 16.66 23.00 -16.55
C THR A 20 17.37 22.76 -15.20
N SER A 21 16.61 22.39 -14.16
CA SER A 21 17.15 22.17 -12.82
C SER A 21 18.12 20.99 -12.77
N GLU A 22 19.08 21.01 -11.84
CA GLU A 22 20.06 19.92 -11.71
C GLU A 22 19.42 18.56 -11.39
N LEU A 23 18.32 18.53 -10.63
CA LEU A 23 17.54 17.31 -10.41
C LEU A 23 16.99 16.75 -11.73
N ARG A 24 16.47 17.62 -12.59
CA ARG A 24 15.90 17.24 -13.89
C ARG A 24 17.00 16.83 -14.87
N LYS A 25 18.15 17.50 -14.88
CA LYS A 25 19.33 17.06 -15.65
C LYS A 25 19.80 15.67 -15.23
N ARG A 26 19.88 15.37 -13.92
CA ARG A 26 20.23 14.02 -13.42
C ARG A 26 19.27 12.96 -13.95
N GLN A 27 17.98 13.26 -13.99
CA GLN A 27 16.96 12.38 -14.53
C GLN A 27 17.14 12.16 -16.04
N ILE A 28 17.34 13.22 -16.82
CA ILE A 28 17.52 13.13 -18.27
C ILE A 28 18.79 12.38 -18.65
N ARG A 29 19.91 12.59 -17.94
CA ARG A 29 21.14 11.78 -18.13
C ARG A 29 20.85 10.29 -18.06
N ARG A 30 20.00 9.91 -17.12
CA ARG A 30 19.63 8.51 -16.94
C ARG A 30 18.74 8.01 -18.07
N GLU A 31 17.72 8.78 -18.47
CA GLU A 31 16.83 8.40 -19.57
C GLU A 31 17.61 8.17 -20.87
N ILE A 32 18.53 9.08 -21.20
CA ILE A 32 19.41 8.94 -22.37
C ILE A 32 20.28 7.68 -22.25
N SER A 33 20.85 7.42 -21.07
CA SER A 33 21.66 6.22 -20.85
C SER A 33 20.86 4.92 -20.97
N LEU A 34 19.60 4.92 -20.54
CA LEU A 34 18.67 3.80 -20.67
C LEU A 34 18.30 3.55 -22.14
N GLU A 35 18.00 4.60 -22.88
CA GLU A 35 17.67 4.52 -24.31
C GLU A 35 18.85 3.95 -25.12
N LEU A 36 20.06 4.47 -24.90
CA LEU A 36 21.29 3.93 -25.49
C LEU A 36 21.48 2.44 -25.17
N SER A 37 21.22 2.05 -23.92
CA SER A 37 21.33 0.65 -23.50
C SER A 37 20.29 -0.26 -24.16
N LYS A 38 19.08 0.24 -24.44
CA LYS A 38 18.03 -0.51 -25.16
C LYS A 38 18.40 -0.69 -26.62
N GLN A 39 18.78 0.38 -27.31
CA GLN A 39 19.11 0.32 -28.74
C GLN A 39 20.37 -0.51 -28.99
N TYR A 40 21.37 -0.44 -28.11
CA TYR A 40 22.53 -1.32 -28.16
C TYR A 40 22.16 -2.81 -28.19
N LYS A 41 21.16 -3.25 -27.40
CA LYS A 41 20.73 -4.66 -27.41
C LYS A 41 20.17 -5.10 -28.77
N ILE A 42 19.70 -4.15 -29.59
CA ILE A 42 19.10 -4.39 -30.89
C ILE A 42 20.18 -4.33 -31.99
N SER A 43 20.98 -3.27 -31.99
CA SER A 43 21.94 -2.99 -33.07
C SER A 43 23.33 -3.56 -32.83
N MET A 44 23.67 -3.91 -31.59
CA MET A 44 25.03 -4.22 -31.12
C MET A 44 26.05 -3.09 -31.38
N VAL A 45 25.59 -1.87 -31.68
CA VAL A 45 26.44 -0.71 -31.96
C VAL A 45 26.83 0.00 -30.68
N ASP A 46 28.12 0.19 -30.48
CA ASP A 46 28.72 0.59 -29.19
C ASP A 46 28.98 2.11 -29.06
N ASP A 47 28.73 2.88 -30.13
CA ASP A 47 28.92 4.33 -30.22
C ASP A 47 27.57 5.06 -30.05
N PRO A 48 27.41 5.90 -29.00
CA PRO A 48 26.20 6.68 -28.77
C PRO A 48 25.74 7.54 -29.94
N ARG A 49 26.68 8.08 -30.72
CA ARG A 49 26.37 9.01 -31.82
C ARG A 49 25.74 8.31 -33.00
N LEU A 50 26.10 7.06 -33.23
CA LEU A 50 25.49 6.22 -34.25
C LEU A 50 24.09 5.71 -33.83
N ILE A 51 23.80 5.74 -32.53
CA ILE A 51 22.52 5.31 -31.97
C ILE A 51 21.52 6.47 -31.92
N LEU A 52 21.92 7.59 -31.31
CA LEU A 52 21.03 8.74 -31.04
C LEU A 52 21.34 9.99 -31.86
N GLY A 53 22.47 10.05 -32.56
CA GLY A 53 22.91 11.24 -33.29
C GLY A 53 23.86 12.13 -32.48
N TRP A 54 24.04 13.37 -32.93
CA TRP A 54 24.93 14.33 -32.28
C TRP A 54 24.31 14.90 -31.01
N GLU A 55 25.17 15.21 -30.03
CA GLU A 55 24.76 15.66 -28.69
C GLU A 55 23.88 16.91 -28.75
N GLU A 56 24.15 17.79 -29.71
CA GLU A 56 23.45 19.05 -29.92
C GLU A 56 22.01 18.86 -30.42
N ASP A 57 21.83 17.98 -31.40
CA ASP A 57 20.51 17.68 -31.96
C ASP A 57 19.64 16.93 -30.93
N VAL A 58 20.26 15.99 -30.21
CA VAL A 58 19.58 15.29 -29.11
C VAL A 58 19.21 16.29 -28.01
N ALA A 59 20.11 17.19 -27.61
CA ALA A 59 19.80 18.23 -26.61
C ALA A 59 18.65 19.14 -27.05
N LYS A 60 18.61 19.59 -28.33
CA LYS A 60 17.48 20.37 -28.86
C LYS A 60 16.16 19.61 -28.75
N SER A 61 16.13 18.34 -29.18
CA SER A 61 14.92 17.51 -29.10
C SER A 61 14.43 17.30 -27.66
N TRP A 62 15.35 17.21 -26.70
CA TRP A 62 15.01 17.10 -25.28
C TRP A 62 14.57 18.44 -24.69
N GLN A 63 15.16 19.57 -25.13
CA GLN A 63 14.75 20.90 -24.70
C GLN A 63 13.32 21.19 -25.14
N GLU A 64 12.97 20.90 -26.41
CA GLU A 64 11.62 21.04 -26.94
C GLU A 64 10.60 20.23 -26.11
N LYS A 65 10.94 18.96 -25.81
CA LYS A 65 10.16 18.08 -24.93
C LYS A 65 9.97 18.66 -23.52
N ILE A 66 10.98 19.29 -22.94
CA ILE A 66 10.90 19.94 -21.62
C ILE A 66 9.99 21.16 -21.68
N ASP A 67 10.14 21.98 -22.72
CA ASP A 67 9.41 23.25 -22.87
C ASP A 67 7.90 23.01 -23.03
N ILE A 68 7.52 21.92 -23.72
CA ILE A 68 6.12 21.47 -23.85
C ILE A 68 5.63 20.61 -22.67
N GLY A 69 6.47 20.41 -21.64
CA GLY A 69 6.14 19.63 -20.44
C GLY A 69 6.14 18.10 -20.63
N LEU A 70 6.51 17.60 -21.80
CA LEU A 70 6.60 16.17 -22.13
C LEU A 70 8.00 15.63 -21.84
N VAL A 71 8.39 15.51 -20.57
CA VAL A 71 9.57 14.74 -20.21
C VAL A 71 9.15 13.28 -20.03
N PRO A 72 9.44 12.37 -20.98
CA PRO A 72 9.12 10.96 -20.79
C PRO A 72 9.93 10.43 -19.61
N LEU A 73 9.22 10.12 -18.53
CA LEU A 73 9.78 9.38 -17.42
C LEU A 73 9.87 7.92 -17.85
N SER A 74 10.98 7.27 -17.54
CA SER A 74 11.11 5.83 -17.74
C SER A 74 9.93 5.11 -17.10
N ASP A 75 9.34 4.19 -17.86
CA ASP A 75 8.26 3.33 -17.36
C ASP A 75 8.74 2.37 -16.27
N GLU A 76 10.06 2.29 -16.02
CA GLU A 76 10.65 1.37 -15.07
C GLU A 76 11.91 1.96 -14.43
N PHE A 77 11.95 1.92 -13.10
CA PHE A 77 13.04 2.33 -12.26
C PHE A 77 13.41 1.17 -11.34
N ILE A 78 14.67 0.73 -11.40
CA ILE A 78 15.24 -0.25 -10.47
C ILE A 78 16.45 0.38 -9.80
N SER A 79 16.52 0.33 -8.47
CA SER A 79 17.66 0.80 -7.70
C SER A 79 18.89 -0.08 -7.91
N SER A 80 20.07 0.52 -7.94
CA SER A 80 21.35 -0.21 -7.96
C SER A 80 21.67 -0.89 -6.64
N ILE A 81 21.17 -0.36 -5.51
CA ILE A 81 21.30 -0.99 -4.20
C ILE A 81 20.38 -2.22 -4.14
N GLN A 82 20.94 -3.35 -3.74
CA GLN A 82 20.24 -4.61 -3.56
C GLN A 82 20.37 -5.06 -2.09
N VAL A 83 19.30 -5.65 -1.57
CA VAL A 83 19.27 -6.33 -0.27
C VAL A 83 18.99 -7.80 -0.57
N GLY A 84 20.03 -8.64 -0.42
CA GLY A 84 20.00 -10.00 -0.97
C GLY A 84 19.84 -9.98 -2.49
N ASN A 85 18.83 -10.67 -3.02
CA ASN A 85 18.53 -10.74 -4.46
C ASN A 85 17.44 -9.75 -4.92
N LEU A 86 16.99 -8.84 -4.03
CA LEU A 86 15.92 -7.89 -4.32
C LEU A 86 16.48 -6.45 -4.39
N PRO A 87 16.05 -5.63 -5.36
CA PRO A 87 16.41 -4.22 -5.36
C PRO A 87 15.74 -3.50 -4.17
N LEU A 88 16.41 -2.49 -3.63
CA LEU A 88 15.86 -1.64 -2.58
C LEU A 88 14.56 -0.98 -3.03
N VAL A 89 14.53 -0.43 -4.25
CA VAL A 89 13.36 0.23 -4.83
C VAL A 89 13.14 -0.24 -6.26
N HIS A 90 11.92 -0.65 -6.57
CA HIS A 90 11.47 -0.96 -7.92
C HIS A 90 10.14 -0.25 -8.19
N ILE A 91 10.13 0.67 -9.17
CA ILE A 91 8.92 1.38 -9.61
C ILE A 91 8.66 1.01 -11.07
N THR A 92 7.45 0.60 -11.39
CA THR A 92 7.00 0.36 -12.78
C THR A 92 5.68 1.09 -13.05
N ARG A 93 5.61 1.76 -14.19
CA ARG A 93 4.42 2.40 -14.74
C ARG A 93 3.85 1.65 -15.94
N LYS A 94 4.55 0.61 -16.41
CA LYS A 94 4.03 -0.29 -17.45
C LYS A 94 2.68 -0.86 -17.00
N PRO A 95 1.62 -0.82 -17.83
CA PRO A 95 0.30 -1.34 -17.47
C PRO A 95 0.31 -2.78 -16.94
N ASN A 96 1.17 -3.63 -17.51
CA ASN A 96 1.35 -5.04 -17.12
C ASN A 96 2.66 -5.26 -16.34
N GLY A 97 3.21 -4.20 -15.75
CA GLY A 97 4.48 -4.25 -15.04
C GLY A 97 4.35 -4.86 -13.64
N VAL A 98 5.32 -5.69 -13.27
CA VAL A 98 5.43 -6.27 -11.93
C VAL A 98 6.65 -5.68 -11.22
N ALA A 99 6.42 -4.83 -10.23
CA ALA A 99 7.47 -4.32 -9.36
C ALA A 99 7.83 -5.36 -8.29
N LYS A 100 9.12 -5.64 -8.14
CA LYS A 100 9.67 -6.55 -7.11
C LYS A 100 10.83 -5.87 -6.40
N GLY A 101 10.77 -5.73 -5.07
CA GLY A 101 11.82 -5.09 -4.28
C GLY A 101 11.49 -4.97 -2.80
N ILE A 102 12.34 -4.29 -2.02
CA ILE A 102 11.99 -3.92 -0.64
C ILE A 102 10.85 -2.92 -0.67
N ILE A 103 10.98 -1.87 -1.49
CA ILE A 103 9.91 -0.94 -1.82
C ILE A 103 9.51 -1.17 -3.29
N ALA A 104 8.29 -1.66 -3.50
CA ALA A 104 7.73 -1.97 -4.81
C ALA A 104 6.55 -1.06 -5.12
N ILE A 105 6.58 -0.37 -6.26
CA ILE A 105 5.50 0.53 -6.71
C ILE A 105 5.10 0.17 -8.14
N GLY A 106 3.84 -0.15 -8.39
CA GLY A 106 3.33 -0.40 -9.74
C GLY A 106 1.95 -1.05 -9.76
N PRO A 107 1.38 -1.38 -10.94
CA PRO A 107 0.09 -2.04 -11.02
C PRO A 107 0.03 -3.36 -10.23
N VAL A 108 1.11 -4.16 -10.33
CA VAL A 108 1.37 -5.32 -9.47
C VAL A 108 2.66 -5.07 -8.70
N ALA A 109 2.59 -4.99 -7.38
CA ALA A 109 3.71 -4.73 -6.50
C ALA A 109 3.94 -5.90 -5.53
N ILE A 110 5.15 -6.45 -5.50
CA ILE A 110 5.54 -7.56 -4.63
C ILE A 110 6.78 -7.14 -3.83
N GLY A 111 6.67 -7.01 -2.51
CA GLY A 111 7.79 -6.52 -1.72
C GLY A 111 7.57 -6.50 -0.21
N VAL A 112 8.49 -5.86 0.52
CA VAL A 112 8.27 -5.59 1.95
C VAL A 112 7.21 -4.51 2.08
N VAL A 113 7.38 -3.41 1.35
CA VAL A 113 6.40 -2.34 1.18
C VAL A 113 5.93 -2.35 -0.28
N ALA A 114 4.67 -2.72 -0.50
CA ALA A 114 4.06 -2.83 -1.82
C ALA A 114 2.98 -1.75 -2.00
N ILE A 115 3.07 -0.94 -3.06
CA ILE A 115 2.12 0.12 -3.39
C ILE A 115 1.63 -0.07 -4.82
N GLY A 116 0.33 -0.31 -5.01
CA GLY A 116 -0.16 -0.70 -6.32
C GLY A 116 -1.64 -0.94 -6.43
N GLY A 117 -2.08 -1.40 -7.61
CA GLY A 117 -3.43 -1.93 -7.79
C GLY A 117 -3.58 -3.26 -7.04
N LEU A 118 -2.67 -4.18 -7.31
CA LEU A 118 -2.45 -5.44 -6.59
C LEU A 118 -1.15 -5.35 -5.80
N SER A 119 -1.24 -5.43 -4.48
CA SER A 119 -0.11 -5.28 -3.56
C SER A 119 0.08 -6.54 -2.74
N ILE A 120 1.24 -7.18 -2.83
CA ILE A 120 1.60 -8.40 -2.09
C ILE A 120 2.85 -8.13 -1.25
N GLY A 121 2.76 -8.22 0.08
CA GLY A 121 3.94 -7.91 0.89
C GLY A 121 3.82 -8.06 2.40
N VAL A 122 4.72 -7.40 3.12
CA VAL A 122 4.61 -7.27 4.58
C VAL A 122 3.65 -6.13 4.91
N ILE A 123 3.81 -5.01 4.20
CA ILE A 123 2.94 -3.84 4.22
C ILE A 123 2.46 -3.60 2.79
N GLY A 124 1.15 -3.54 2.59
CA GLY A 124 0.53 -3.35 1.29
C GLY A 124 -0.46 -2.21 1.28
N LEU A 125 -0.34 -1.35 0.27
CA LEU A 125 -1.23 -0.24 -0.02
C LEU A 125 -1.79 -0.44 -1.43
N GLY A 126 -3.09 -0.63 -1.60
CA GLY A 126 -3.64 -0.82 -2.93
C GLY A 126 -5.12 -1.05 -3.05
N GLY A 127 -5.62 -1.29 -4.26
CA GLY A 127 -7.02 -1.68 -4.46
C GLY A 127 -7.30 -3.07 -3.89
N LEU A 128 -6.43 -4.02 -4.26
CA LEU A 128 -6.35 -5.38 -3.75
C LEU A 128 -5.02 -5.54 -2.99
N ALA A 129 -5.09 -5.65 -1.68
CA ALA A 129 -3.90 -5.73 -0.83
C ALA A 129 -3.87 -7.05 -0.05
N PHE A 130 -2.77 -7.79 -0.21
CA PHE A 130 -2.47 -9.06 0.44
C PHE A 130 -1.17 -8.92 1.22
N SER A 131 -1.28 -8.67 2.52
CA SER A 131 -0.13 -8.30 3.35
C SER A 131 0.03 -9.20 4.56
N LEU A 132 1.20 -9.19 5.21
CA LEU A 132 1.38 -9.93 6.46
C LEU A 132 1.01 -9.08 7.68
N LEU A 133 1.54 -7.87 7.77
CA LEU A 133 1.38 -6.99 8.93
C LEU A 133 0.28 -5.95 8.75
N LEU A 134 0.31 -5.23 7.64
CA LEU A 134 -0.61 -4.12 7.41
C LEU A 134 -1.10 -4.11 5.96
N SER A 135 -2.42 -4.16 5.80
CA SER A 135 -3.09 -4.02 4.50
C SER A 135 -4.03 -2.83 4.52
N LEU A 136 -3.84 -1.87 3.60
CA LEU A 136 -4.77 -0.76 3.36
C LEU A 136 -5.29 -0.84 1.93
N GLY A 137 -6.60 -0.91 1.75
CA GLY A 137 -7.17 -1.06 0.42
C GLY A 137 -8.68 -1.21 0.33
N GLY A 138 -9.19 -1.46 -0.87
CA GLY A 138 -10.60 -1.79 -1.08
C GLY A 138 -10.91 -3.19 -0.57
N LEU A 139 -10.17 -4.18 -1.06
CA LEU A 139 -10.11 -5.53 -0.53
C LEU A 139 -8.75 -5.72 0.14
N SER A 140 -8.79 -5.93 1.45
CA SER A 140 -7.60 -6.06 2.29
C SER A 140 -7.58 -7.41 3.00
N LEU A 141 -6.51 -8.18 2.80
CA LEU A 141 -6.22 -9.41 3.54
C LEU A 141 -4.89 -9.24 4.28
N SER A 142 -4.89 -9.47 5.60
CA SER A 142 -3.69 -9.35 6.43
C SER A 142 -3.62 -10.38 7.54
N ALA A 143 -2.45 -10.90 7.92
CA ALA A 143 -2.38 -11.76 9.11
C ALA A 143 -2.54 -10.96 10.41
N PHE A 144 -2.03 -9.73 10.46
CA PHE A 144 -2.11 -8.88 11.64
C PHE A 144 -3.24 -7.84 11.52
N SER A 145 -3.03 -6.74 10.80
CA SER A 145 -4.01 -5.64 10.69
C SER A 145 -4.45 -5.37 9.26
N ALA A 146 -5.77 -5.24 9.03
CA ALA A 146 -6.36 -4.91 7.73
C ALA A 146 -7.36 -3.74 7.88
N PHE A 147 -7.26 -2.76 6.99
CA PHE A 147 -8.23 -1.68 6.86
C PHE A 147 -8.73 -1.58 5.42
N GLY A 148 -10.05 -1.43 5.24
CA GLY A 148 -10.61 -1.33 3.90
C GLY A 148 -12.13 -1.38 3.79
N GLY A 149 -12.64 -1.52 2.58
CA GLY A 149 -14.07 -1.79 2.35
C GLY A 149 -14.42 -3.19 2.83
N LEU A 150 -13.71 -4.19 2.29
CA LEU A 150 -13.68 -5.57 2.77
C LEU A 150 -12.33 -5.82 3.46
N ALA A 151 -12.34 -6.00 4.76
CA ALA A 151 -11.15 -6.23 5.57
C ALA A 151 -11.22 -7.63 6.19
N ILE A 152 -10.24 -8.47 5.87
CA ILE A 152 -10.07 -9.80 6.47
C ILE A 152 -8.72 -9.84 7.19
N SER A 153 -8.71 -10.19 8.47
CA SER A 153 -7.44 -10.34 9.18
C SER A 153 -7.38 -11.36 10.32
N GLY A 154 -6.17 -11.65 10.81
CA GLY A 154 -6.00 -12.47 12.02
C GLY A 154 -6.20 -11.67 13.31
N TYR A 155 -5.62 -10.47 13.43
CA TYR A 155 -5.64 -9.73 14.70
C TYR A 155 -6.67 -8.59 14.72
N LEU A 156 -6.59 -7.64 13.77
CA LEU A 156 -7.47 -6.47 13.73
C LEU A 156 -7.99 -6.22 12.31
N ALA A 157 -9.30 -6.24 12.12
CA ALA A 157 -9.94 -5.85 10.86
C ALA A 157 -10.82 -4.64 11.09
N ALA A 158 -10.67 -3.60 10.27
CA ALA A 158 -11.52 -2.43 10.32
C ALA A 158 -12.05 -2.03 8.93
N GLY A 159 -13.36 -1.93 8.76
CA GLY A 159 -13.93 -1.68 7.44
C GLY A 159 -15.45 -1.65 7.34
N GLY A 160 -15.96 -1.65 6.12
CA GLY A 160 -17.40 -1.82 5.88
C GLY A 160 -17.84 -3.23 6.27
N LEU A 161 -17.21 -4.22 5.66
CA LEU A 161 -17.28 -5.64 6.03
C LEU A 161 -15.95 -6.05 6.65
N ALA A 162 -15.95 -6.28 7.96
CA ALA A 162 -14.76 -6.65 8.73
C ALA A 162 -14.90 -8.08 9.24
N ILE A 163 -13.98 -8.96 8.83
CA ILE A 163 -13.88 -10.34 9.31
C ILE A 163 -12.52 -10.50 9.96
N SER A 164 -12.47 -10.87 11.23
CA SER A 164 -11.21 -11.11 11.93
C SER A 164 -11.23 -12.37 12.78
N TYR A 165 -10.06 -12.93 13.09
CA TYR A 165 -10.01 -13.93 14.15
C TYR A 165 -10.18 -13.25 15.51
N GLN A 166 -9.37 -12.23 15.83
CA GLN A 166 -9.42 -11.62 17.16
C GLN A 166 -10.38 -10.42 17.24
N THR A 167 -10.17 -9.36 16.46
CA THR A 167 -10.93 -8.11 16.57
C THR A 167 -11.47 -7.62 15.23
N ALA A 168 -12.78 -7.41 15.12
CA ALA A 168 -13.41 -6.80 13.96
C ALA A 168 -14.17 -5.52 14.34
N ILE A 169 -13.95 -4.44 13.59
CA ILE A 169 -14.60 -3.14 13.77
C ILE A 169 -15.20 -2.69 12.44
N GLY A 170 -16.52 -2.47 12.34
CA GLY A 170 -17.07 -2.09 11.04
C GLY A 170 -18.57 -1.90 10.96
N GLY A 171 -19.09 -1.81 9.73
CA GLY A 171 -20.54 -1.85 9.50
C GLY A 171 -21.09 -3.24 9.86
N LEU A 172 -20.57 -4.25 9.18
CA LEU A 172 -20.75 -5.66 9.50
C LEU A 172 -19.43 -6.21 10.06
N ALA A 173 -19.40 -6.54 11.34
CA ALA A 173 -18.23 -7.02 12.06
C ALA A 173 -18.42 -8.48 12.49
N ILE A 174 -17.55 -9.36 12.02
CA ILE A 174 -17.54 -10.78 12.37
C ILE A 174 -16.17 -11.12 12.94
N ALA A 175 -16.12 -11.52 14.21
CA ALA A 175 -14.89 -11.95 14.87
C ALA A 175 -15.11 -13.16 15.76
N LYS A 176 -14.05 -13.91 16.08
CA LYS A 176 -14.14 -14.96 17.10
C LYS A 176 -14.28 -14.34 18.50
N ASP A 177 -13.43 -13.37 18.82
CA ASP A 177 -13.39 -12.78 20.17
C ASP A 177 -14.19 -11.48 20.25
N TYR A 178 -13.77 -10.42 19.56
CA TYR A 178 -14.31 -9.07 19.74
C TYR A 178 -14.87 -8.51 18.43
N ALA A 179 -16.18 -8.26 18.38
CA ALA A 179 -16.85 -7.65 17.25
C ALA A 179 -17.54 -6.35 17.67
N ILE A 180 -17.23 -5.23 17.01
CA ILE A 180 -17.83 -3.93 17.28
C ILE A 180 -18.33 -3.33 15.97
N GLY A 181 -19.61 -3.01 15.85
CA GLY A 181 -20.13 -2.49 14.60
C GLY A 181 -21.62 -2.20 14.57
N GLY A 182 -22.19 -1.95 13.40
CA GLY A 182 -23.64 -1.86 13.24
C GLY A 182 -24.28 -3.24 13.48
N SER A 183 -23.79 -4.25 12.78
CA SER A 183 -24.10 -5.67 13.02
C SER A 183 -22.83 -6.39 13.48
N ALA A 184 -22.83 -6.88 14.71
CA ALA A 184 -21.66 -7.48 15.35
C ALA A 184 -21.90 -8.95 15.72
N PHE A 185 -20.97 -9.82 15.33
CA PHE A 185 -21.00 -11.26 15.59
C PHE A 185 -19.66 -11.71 16.17
N GLY A 186 -19.65 -12.18 17.42
CA GLY A 186 -18.43 -12.71 18.06
C GLY A 186 -18.65 -13.04 19.53
N LYS A 187 -17.64 -13.52 20.26
CA LYS A 187 -17.78 -13.85 21.68
C LYS A 187 -18.27 -12.65 22.49
N ILE A 188 -17.70 -11.46 22.23
CA ILE A 188 -18.18 -10.18 22.71
C ILE A 188 -18.56 -9.35 21.48
N ALA A 189 -19.86 -9.11 21.34
CA ALA A 189 -20.43 -8.34 20.25
C ALA A 189 -21.02 -7.04 20.79
N VAL A 190 -20.69 -5.91 20.16
CA VAL A 190 -21.20 -4.58 20.51
C VAL A 190 -21.74 -3.91 19.25
N GLY A 191 -23.03 -3.61 19.19
CA GLY A 191 -23.63 -2.97 18.02
C GLY A 191 -25.11 -2.69 18.10
N ALA A 192 -25.72 -2.19 17.03
CA ALA A 192 -27.18 -2.08 16.96
C ALA A 192 -27.82 -3.47 16.99
N VAL A 193 -27.27 -4.38 16.17
CA VAL A 193 -27.56 -5.82 16.20
C VAL A 193 -26.32 -6.54 16.70
N ALA A 194 -26.41 -7.24 17.83
CA ALA A 194 -25.27 -7.94 18.42
C ALA A 194 -25.59 -9.41 18.74
N LYS A 195 -24.70 -10.32 18.33
CA LYS A 195 -24.80 -11.75 18.63
C LYS A 195 -23.50 -12.31 19.17
N GLY A 196 -23.55 -12.89 20.36
CA GLY A 196 -22.36 -13.38 21.05
C GLY A 196 -22.63 -14.07 22.38
N VAL A 197 -21.57 -14.45 23.10
CA VAL A 197 -21.68 -14.86 24.50
C VAL A 197 -22.11 -13.64 25.33
N VAL A 198 -21.44 -12.50 25.10
CA VAL A 198 -21.85 -11.18 25.57
C VAL A 198 -22.31 -10.36 24.37
N ALA A 199 -23.57 -9.98 24.35
CA ALA A 199 -24.13 -9.10 23.33
C ALA A 199 -24.55 -7.78 23.99
N VAL A 200 -23.84 -6.72 23.64
CA VAL A 200 -24.23 -5.34 23.93
C VAL A 200 -24.97 -4.81 22.71
N TYR A 201 -26.26 -4.56 22.86
CA TYR A 201 -27.14 -4.22 21.74
C TYR A 201 -27.98 -2.97 21.99
N ASP A 202 -28.39 -2.32 20.91
CA ASP A 202 -29.37 -1.23 20.92
C ASP A 202 -30.73 -1.68 20.38
N GLU A 203 -30.75 -2.32 19.19
CA GLU A 203 -31.99 -2.78 18.57
C GLU A 203 -32.30 -4.24 18.87
N SER A 204 -31.32 -5.13 18.66
CA SER A 204 -31.52 -6.59 18.77
C SER A 204 -30.28 -7.32 19.27
N GLY A 205 -30.47 -8.18 20.26
CA GLY A 205 -29.40 -8.92 20.92
C GLY A 205 -29.71 -10.42 21.01
N SER A 206 -28.71 -11.27 20.76
CA SER A 206 -28.82 -12.72 20.98
C SER A 206 -27.55 -13.26 21.63
N GLY A 207 -27.69 -14.00 22.73
CA GLY A 207 -26.54 -14.46 23.50
C GLY A 207 -26.89 -14.98 24.89
N GLU A 208 -25.86 -15.36 25.65
CA GLU A 208 -25.99 -15.76 27.05
C GLU A 208 -26.17 -14.54 27.96
N VAL A 209 -25.36 -13.50 27.74
CA VAL A 209 -25.39 -12.25 28.49
C VAL A 209 -25.85 -11.13 27.57
N LEU A 210 -27.06 -10.63 27.82
CA LEU A 210 -27.72 -9.59 27.05
C LEU A 210 -27.68 -8.24 27.78
N LEU A 211 -27.04 -7.25 27.16
CA LEU A 211 -26.83 -5.92 27.71
C LEU A 211 -27.39 -4.87 26.76
N HIS A 212 -28.52 -4.28 27.12
CA HIS A 212 -29.04 -3.13 26.40
C HIS A 212 -28.15 -1.89 26.62
N ILE A 213 -27.93 -1.10 25.56
CA ILE A 213 -27.05 0.08 25.55
C ILE A 213 -27.41 1.11 26.64
N SER A 214 -28.69 1.23 26.95
CA SER A 214 -29.27 2.13 27.96
C SER A 214 -28.81 1.86 29.40
N LYS A 215 -28.20 0.70 29.70
CA LYS A 215 -27.61 0.42 31.01
C LYS A 215 -26.40 1.32 31.33
N GLY A 216 -25.87 2.01 30.32
CA GLY A 216 -24.76 2.94 30.46
C GLY A 216 -23.39 2.25 30.50
N TYR A 217 -22.37 3.00 30.12
CA TYR A 217 -21.01 2.50 29.93
C TYR A 217 -20.42 1.83 31.19
N ALA A 218 -20.66 2.38 32.38
CA ALA A 218 -20.10 1.84 33.62
C ALA A 218 -20.59 0.42 33.92
N GLU A 219 -21.88 0.15 33.70
CA GLU A 219 -22.46 -1.17 33.89
C GLU A 219 -22.02 -2.13 32.78
N ILE A 220 -22.03 -1.67 31.52
CA ILE A 220 -21.55 -2.45 30.37
C ILE A 220 -20.10 -2.90 30.57
N ARG A 221 -19.20 -1.98 30.95
CA ARG A 221 -17.80 -2.30 31.24
C ARG A 221 -17.66 -3.33 32.34
N ARG A 222 -18.42 -3.19 33.44
CA ARG A 222 -18.41 -4.13 34.57
C ARG A 222 -18.83 -5.53 34.14
N GLN A 223 -19.88 -5.64 33.34
CA GLN A 223 -20.40 -6.94 32.87
C GLN A 223 -19.47 -7.59 31.84
N ILE A 224 -18.87 -6.82 30.93
CA ILE A 224 -17.86 -7.33 30.01
C ILE A 224 -16.67 -7.90 30.78
N LEU A 225 -16.14 -7.16 31.77
CA LEU A 225 -15.00 -7.61 32.58
C LEU A 225 -15.28 -8.86 33.42
N ARG A 226 -16.54 -9.13 33.78
CA ARG A 226 -16.92 -10.38 34.45
C ARG A 226 -16.76 -11.60 33.55
N VAL A 227 -16.99 -11.46 32.25
CA VAL A 227 -16.98 -12.56 31.28
C VAL A 227 -15.64 -12.65 30.53
N ALA A 228 -15.01 -11.52 30.26
CA ALA A 228 -13.68 -11.41 29.67
C ALA A 228 -12.83 -10.44 30.49
N PRO A 229 -12.14 -10.93 31.53
CA PRO A 229 -11.23 -10.13 32.35
C PRO A 229 -10.10 -9.49 31.51
N ASP A 230 -9.66 -10.16 30.45
CA ASP A 230 -8.58 -9.73 29.57
C ASP A 230 -9.04 -8.81 28.42
N PHE A 231 -10.24 -8.22 28.53
CA PHE A 231 -10.77 -7.36 27.48
C PHE A 231 -9.87 -6.11 27.29
N PRO A 232 -9.38 -5.82 26.08
CA PRO A 232 -8.45 -4.71 25.86
C PRO A 232 -9.04 -3.32 26.19
N GLU A 233 -8.30 -2.52 26.97
CA GLU A 233 -8.75 -1.16 27.36
C GLU A 233 -8.93 -0.20 26.17
N TRP A 234 -8.13 -0.35 25.12
CA TRP A 234 -8.32 0.44 23.90
C TRP A 234 -9.67 0.12 23.22
N LEU A 235 -10.17 -1.12 23.32
CA LEU A 235 -11.50 -1.46 22.83
C LEU A 235 -12.59 -0.84 23.69
N PHE A 236 -12.39 -0.70 25.01
CA PHE A 236 -13.34 0.03 25.85
C PHE A 236 -13.46 1.50 25.44
N SER A 237 -12.38 2.10 24.96
CA SER A 237 -12.41 3.47 24.42
C SER A 237 -13.29 3.55 23.16
N ILE A 238 -13.21 2.55 22.29
CA ILE A 238 -14.05 2.45 21.09
C ILE A 238 -15.52 2.19 21.47
N VAL A 239 -15.77 1.26 22.38
CA VAL A 239 -17.11 1.00 22.91
C VAL A 239 -17.70 2.28 23.49
N ARG A 240 -16.97 3.00 24.35
CA ARG A 240 -17.42 4.28 24.91
C ARG A 240 -17.79 5.29 23.83
N LEU A 241 -17.00 5.40 22.77
CA LEU A 241 -17.30 6.29 21.65
C LEU A 241 -18.56 5.86 20.89
N VAL A 242 -18.76 4.56 20.69
CA VAL A 242 -19.99 4.04 20.08
C VAL A 242 -21.19 4.38 20.96
N LEU A 243 -21.15 4.07 22.26
CA LEU A 243 -22.25 4.29 23.19
C LEU A 243 -22.66 5.77 23.36
N ILE A 244 -21.75 6.73 23.16
CA ILE A 244 -22.07 8.17 23.26
C ILE A 244 -22.84 8.68 22.03
N ARG A 245 -22.75 7.98 20.89
CA ARG A 245 -23.40 8.41 19.64
C ARG A 245 -24.87 7.96 19.54
N TRP A 246 -25.38 7.22 20.52
CA TRP A 246 -26.76 6.73 20.61
C TRP A 246 -27.48 7.34 21.80
#